data_AF-A0A1G1G8T9-F1
#
_entry.id   AF-A0A1G1G8T9-F1
#
_cell.length_a   1.000
_cell.length_b   1.000
_cell.length_c   1.000
_cell.angle_alpha   90.00
_cell.angle_beta   90.00
_cell.angle_gamma   90.00
#
_symmetry.space_group_name_H-M   'P 1'
#
loop_
_entity.id
_entity.type
_entity.pdbx_description
1 polymer ?
#
loop_
_entity_poly.entity_id
_entity_poly.type
_entity_poly.pdbx_seq_one_letter_code
_entity_poly.pdbx_strand_id
1 'polypeptide(L)'
;MDLILGDLLPAAVFAVIFPIIFMCGEIVRRKLPTRPEFSRKVVHFGGGMAALSFPFVLRSPYTVLLLALLFAAIILLTKRMGLLKSVHGVDRQSSGAVYFPIAITLLFFLGHDRQVFYLISVLTLTISDSLAALVGTQYGVITYEVEEGRKSLEGSLVFFFITFLCVHLPLLLLTDFGRLDSVLIALVIAILVTGFEAISLKGSDNIFVPLGTFFILVKMTRYPLGDTVEQTGILFLIIFVSFALTFVQKVLKPSGLIGLMLVNYAAWSLCDFSWFLPLLLAQLLLYALVLRFRQQVPEDITGYQVKGLFYVVIVPVALIFFSNASGEYQRLYLPYVAAIVSQITLIFVYFLSIRNGKSMPVRGLHFAALLRGTLCTAVATAIIALLPLFLYPTGPLWLVLGEVMLATIGAFGIFQLATARLTDDGHEWVLRQRIRMGASAFAAGVVFLAQLI
;
A
#
# COMPACT_ATOMS: atom_id res chain seq x y z
N MET A 1 12.91 -34.46 -0.71
CA MET A 1 12.44 -35.24 -1.88
C MET A 1 11.16 -36.00 -1.52
N ASP A 2 11.12 -36.66 -0.37
CA ASP A 2 9.96 -37.46 0.07
C ASP A 2 8.66 -36.67 0.25
N LEU A 3 8.72 -35.42 0.72
CA LEU A 3 7.53 -34.56 0.82
C LEU A 3 6.92 -34.24 -0.55
N ILE A 4 7.76 -34.02 -1.57
CA ILE A 4 7.30 -33.74 -2.93
C ILE A 4 6.70 -35.01 -3.56
N LEU A 5 7.33 -36.16 -3.34
CA LEU A 5 6.80 -37.44 -3.79
C LEU A 5 5.45 -37.77 -3.14
N GLY A 6 5.29 -37.45 -1.85
CA GLY A 6 4.02 -37.60 -1.13
C GLY A 6 2.90 -36.70 -1.65
N ASP A 7 3.25 -35.54 -2.23
CA ASP A 7 2.26 -34.60 -2.78
C ASP A 7 1.86 -34.89 -4.24
N LEU A 8 2.45 -35.91 -4.90
CA LEU A 8 2.21 -36.17 -6.33
C LEU A 8 0.74 -36.41 -6.65
N LEU A 9 0.05 -37.24 -5.86
CA LEU A 9 -1.36 -37.55 -6.06
C LEU A 9 -2.25 -36.30 -5.84
N PRO A 10 -2.14 -35.57 -4.70
CA PRO A 10 -2.77 -34.27 -4.55
C PRO A 10 -2.53 -33.29 -5.69
N ALA A 11 -1.28 -33.15 -6.13
CA ALA A 11 -0.91 -32.24 -7.22
C ALA A 11 -1.56 -32.65 -8.54
N ALA A 12 -1.64 -33.94 -8.84
CA ALA A 12 -2.35 -34.45 -10.01
C ALA A 12 -3.86 -34.16 -9.95
N VAL A 13 -4.47 -34.25 -8.77
CA VAL A 13 -5.89 -33.87 -8.57
C VAL A 13 -6.09 -32.38 -8.86
N PHE A 14 -5.23 -31.49 -8.35
CA PHE A 14 -5.32 -30.06 -8.65
C PHE A 14 -5.07 -29.74 -10.13
N ALA A 15 -4.21 -30.50 -10.80
CA ALA A 15 -3.99 -30.39 -12.24
C ALA A 15 -5.25 -30.70 -13.06
N VAL A 16 -6.22 -31.45 -12.51
CA VAL A 16 -7.54 -31.69 -13.12
C VAL A 16 -8.56 -30.63 -12.67
N ILE A 17 -8.55 -30.23 -11.40
CA ILE A 17 -9.50 -29.25 -10.85
C ILE A 17 -9.35 -27.88 -11.52
N PHE A 18 -8.12 -27.38 -11.73
CA PHE A 18 -7.92 -26.05 -12.32
C PHE A 18 -8.48 -25.92 -13.75
N PRO A 19 -8.25 -26.88 -14.68
CA PRO A 19 -8.93 -26.91 -15.97
C PRO A 19 -10.46 -26.89 -15.86
N ILE A 20 -11.05 -27.63 -14.92
CA ILE A 20 -12.50 -27.62 -14.70
C ILE A 20 -12.97 -26.23 -14.27
N ILE A 21 -12.27 -25.56 -13.36
CA ILE A 21 -12.58 -24.18 -12.94
C ILE A 21 -12.54 -23.23 -14.14
N PHE A 22 -11.50 -23.31 -14.98
CA PHE A 22 -11.39 -22.50 -16.19
C PHE A 22 -12.51 -22.79 -17.19
N MET A 23 -12.86 -24.07 -17.38
CA MET A 23 -13.97 -24.49 -18.23
C MET A 23 -15.29 -23.90 -17.73
N CYS A 24 -15.57 -23.97 -16.43
CA CYS A 24 -16.73 -23.33 -15.82
C CYS A 24 -16.74 -21.83 -16.06
N GLY A 25 -15.61 -21.14 -15.87
CA GLY A 25 -15.47 -19.71 -16.15
C GLY A 25 -15.75 -19.37 -17.61
N GLU A 26 -15.26 -20.17 -18.55
CA GLU A 26 -15.49 -19.97 -19.99
C GLU A 26 -16.96 -20.24 -20.39
N ILE A 27 -17.59 -21.27 -19.82
CA ILE A 27 -19.03 -21.53 -20.00
C ILE A 27 -19.84 -20.32 -19.52
N VAL A 28 -19.52 -19.81 -18.33
CA VAL A 28 -20.17 -18.61 -17.76
C VAL A 28 -19.93 -17.41 -18.67
N ARG A 29 -18.70 -17.22 -19.19
CA ARG A 29 -18.38 -16.13 -20.12
C ARG A 29 -19.20 -16.21 -21.41
N ARG A 30 -19.43 -17.41 -21.93
CA ARG A 30 -20.25 -17.64 -23.13
C ARG A 30 -21.74 -17.40 -22.86
N LYS A 31 -22.23 -17.81 -21.69
CA LYS A 31 -23.64 -17.63 -21.29
C LYS A 31 -23.97 -16.19 -20.88
N LEU A 32 -23.01 -15.45 -20.33
CA LEU A 32 -23.19 -14.08 -19.83
C LEU A 32 -22.14 -13.13 -20.45
N PRO A 33 -22.14 -12.93 -21.78
CA PRO A 33 -21.12 -12.14 -22.47
C PRO A 33 -21.12 -10.66 -22.06
N THR A 34 -22.26 -10.14 -21.59
CA THR A 34 -22.43 -8.75 -21.13
C THR A 34 -21.90 -8.52 -19.71
N ARG A 35 -21.52 -9.58 -18.97
CA ARG A 35 -21.03 -9.50 -17.59
C ARG A 35 -19.64 -10.14 -17.46
N PRO A 36 -18.60 -9.57 -18.09
CA PRO A 36 -17.26 -10.14 -18.11
C PRO A 36 -16.68 -10.34 -16.70
N GLU A 37 -16.96 -9.41 -15.78
CA GLU A 37 -16.47 -9.46 -14.40
C GLU A 37 -17.02 -10.68 -13.63
N PHE A 38 -18.26 -11.10 -13.91
CA PHE A 38 -18.85 -12.27 -13.24
C PHE A 38 -18.06 -13.55 -13.58
N SER A 39 -17.73 -13.77 -14.86
CA SER A 39 -16.93 -14.93 -15.27
C SER A 39 -15.54 -14.94 -14.65
N ARG A 40 -14.91 -13.76 -14.51
CA ARG A 40 -13.61 -13.60 -13.86
C ARG A 40 -13.68 -13.96 -12.37
N LYS A 41 -14.71 -13.49 -11.67
CA LYS A 41 -14.90 -13.78 -10.24
C LYS A 41 -15.27 -15.23 -9.98
N VAL A 42 -15.94 -15.92 -10.91
CA VAL A 42 -16.13 -17.39 -10.82
C VAL A 42 -14.78 -18.12 -10.84
N VAL A 43 -13.87 -17.76 -11.76
CA VAL A 43 -12.53 -18.37 -11.82
C VAL A 43 -11.71 -18.02 -10.57
N HIS A 44 -11.73 -16.76 -10.13
CA HIS A 44 -11.05 -16.30 -8.91
C HIS A 44 -11.56 -17.02 -7.66
N PHE A 45 -12.88 -17.09 -7.48
CA PHE A 45 -13.52 -17.78 -6.38
C PHE A 45 -13.18 -19.28 -6.39
N GLY A 46 -13.33 -19.95 -7.54
CA GLY A 46 -13.00 -21.37 -7.68
C GLY A 46 -11.53 -21.66 -7.39
N GLY A 47 -10.62 -20.85 -7.92
CA GLY A 47 -9.18 -20.96 -7.66
C GLY A 47 -8.82 -20.71 -6.20
N GLY A 48 -9.47 -19.74 -5.56
CA GLY A 48 -9.32 -19.47 -4.13
C GLY A 48 -9.85 -20.59 -3.24
N MET A 49 -11.01 -21.17 -3.56
CA MET A 49 -11.53 -22.33 -2.86
C MET A 49 -10.60 -23.55 -2.97
N ALA A 50 -9.99 -23.77 -4.14
CA ALA A 50 -8.95 -24.79 -4.28
C ALA A 50 -7.73 -24.46 -3.41
N ALA A 51 -7.25 -23.21 -3.43
CA ALA A 51 -6.09 -22.77 -2.65
C ALA A 51 -6.31 -22.85 -1.13
N LEU A 52 -7.54 -22.67 -0.64
CA LEU A 52 -7.90 -22.84 0.77
C LEU A 52 -7.65 -24.27 1.28
N SER A 53 -7.76 -25.27 0.40
CA SER A 53 -7.52 -26.67 0.76
C SER A 53 -6.04 -27.04 0.86
N PHE A 54 -5.13 -26.20 0.32
CA PHE A 54 -3.71 -26.55 0.21
C PHE A 54 -3.05 -26.96 1.53
N PRO A 55 -3.20 -26.25 2.66
CA PRO A 55 -2.52 -26.63 3.90
C PRO A 55 -2.93 -28.00 4.46
N PHE A 56 -4.06 -28.53 4.02
CA PHE A 56 -4.61 -29.80 4.50
C PHE A 56 -4.23 -30.98 3.61
N VAL A 57 -3.87 -30.72 2.34
CA VAL A 57 -3.66 -31.77 1.33
C VAL A 57 -2.22 -31.77 0.81
N LEU A 58 -1.55 -30.62 0.78
CA LEU A 58 -0.17 -30.47 0.33
C LEU A 58 0.74 -30.23 1.52
N ARG A 59 1.90 -30.90 1.53
CA ARG A 59 2.89 -30.77 2.61
C ARG A 59 4.07 -29.89 2.21
N SER A 60 4.52 -29.98 0.97
CA SER A 60 5.71 -29.27 0.51
C SER A 60 5.38 -27.91 -0.10
N PRO A 61 5.93 -26.80 0.43
CA PRO A 61 5.81 -25.48 -0.19
C PRO A 61 6.33 -25.43 -1.62
N TYR A 62 7.32 -26.27 -1.96
CA TYR A 62 7.85 -26.36 -3.32
C TYR A 62 6.86 -26.98 -4.30
N THR A 63 5.94 -27.84 -3.84
CA THR A 63 4.86 -28.36 -4.69
C THR A 63 3.89 -27.24 -5.07
N VAL A 64 3.54 -26.38 -4.10
CA VAL A 64 2.68 -25.19 -4.34
C VAL A 64 3.36 -24.22 -5.30
N LEU A 65 4.67 -23.97 -5.12
CA LEU A 65 5.46 -23.15 -6.04
C LEU A 65 5.44 -23.72 -7.47
N LEU A 66 5.63 -25.04 -7.63
CA LEU A 66 5.57 -25.68 -8.94
C LEU A 66 4.19 -25.53 -9.60
N LEU A 67 3.10 -25.79 -8.85
CA LEU A 67 1.72 -25.57 -9.32
C LEU A 67 1.48 -24.12 -9.75
N ALA A 68 1.97 -23.16 -8.96
CA ALA A 68 1.86 -21.73 -9.25
C ALA A 68 2.63 -21.33 -10.51
N LEU A 69 3.84 -21.85 -10.71
CA LEU A 69 4.65 -21.60 -11.91
C LEU A 69 3.98 -22.19 -13.16
N LEU A 70 3.45 -23.41 -13.07
CA LEU A 70 2.70 -24.05 -14.15
C LEU A 70 1.44 -23.26 -14.50
N PHE A 71 0.68 -22.83 -13.48
CA PHE A 71 -0.49 -21.98 -13.66
C PHE A 71 -0.14 -20.65 -14.35
N ALA A 72 0.92 -19.97 -13.89
CA ALA A 72 1.38 -18.73 -14.50
C ALA A 72 1.82 -18.93 -15.97
N ALA A 73 2.51 -20.04 -16.27
CA ALA A 73 2.88 -20.40 -17.63
C ALA A 73 1.65 -20.64 -18.52
N ILE A 74 0.63 -21.35 -18.02
CA ILE A 74 -0.64 -21.56 -18.73
C ILE A 74 -1.30 -20.21 -19.02
N ILE A 75 -1.46 -19.35 -18.02
CA ILE A 75 -2.07 -18.02 -18.18
C ILE A 75 -1.33 -17.16 -19.21
N LEU A 76 0.01 -17.21 -19.21
CA LEU A 76 0.83 -16.47 -20.17
C LEU A 76 0.69 -17.03 -21.59
N LEU A 77 0.68 -18.36 -21.73
CA LEU A 77 0.52 -19.03 -23.02
C LEU A 77 -0.87 -18.78 -23.60
N THR A 78 -1.93 -18.97 -22.82
CA THR A 78 -3.32 -18.72 -23.26
C THR A 78 -3.53 -17.25 -23.60
N LYS A 79 -2.88 -16.32 -22.89
CA LYS A 79 -2.87 -14.89 -23.24
C LYS A 79 -2.33 -14.65 -24.65
N ARG A 80 -1.19 -15.26 -24.98
CA ARG A 80 -0.57 -15.13 -26.31
C ARG A 80 -1.42 -15.78 -27.41
N MET A 81 -2.11 -16.86 -27.09
CA MET A 81 -2.99 -17.60 -28.01
C MET A 81 -4.40 -17.00 -28.14
N GLY A 82 -4.76 -15.98 -27.36
CA GLY A 82 -6.11 -15.40 -27.35
C GLY A 82 -7.19 -16.33 -26.76
N LEU A 83 -6.80 -17.32 -25.96
CA LEU A 83 -7.68 -18.28 -25.27
C LEU A 83 -8.02 -17.79 -23.83
N LEU A 84 -9.00 -18.42 -23.19
CA LEU A 84 -9.51 -18.07 -21.84
C LEU A 84 -10.04 -16.63 -21.72
N LYS A 85 -11.08 -16.29 -22.51
CA LYS A 85 -11.71 -14.96 -22.43
C LYS A 85 -12.37 -14.70 -21.08
N SER A 86 -12.69 -15.73 -20.31
CA SER A 86 -13.14 -15.63 -18.92
C SER A 86 -12.11 -14.97 -17.99
N VAL A 87 -10.82 -15.06 -18.31
CA VAL A 87 -9.72 -14.48 -17.51
C VAL A 87 -9.13 -13.24 -18.20
N HIS A 88 -9.00 -13.28 -19.53
CA HIS A 88 -8.27 -12.25 -20.30
C HIS A 88 -9.18 -11.26 -21.02
N GLY A 89 -10.47 -11.55 -21.14
CA GLY A 89 -11.43 -10.79 -21.95
C GLY A 89 -12.06 -9.59 -21.26
N VAL A 90 -11.30 -8.85 -20.45
CA VAL A 90 -11.75 -7.62 -19.79
C VAL A 90 -10.89 -6.46 -20.27
N ASP A 91 -11.50 -5.32 -20.58
CA ASP A 91 -10.81 -4.14 -21.17
C ASP A 91 -9.70 -3.53 -20.28
N ARG A 92 -9.55 -4.00 -19.03
CA ARG A 92 -8.49 -3.55 -18.11
C ARG A 92 -7.27 -4.46 -18.25
N GLN A 93 -6.12 -3.86 -18.59
CA GLN A 93 -4.81 -4.51 -18.42
C GLN A 93 -4.50 -4.72 -16.92
N SER A 94 -5.08 -5.75 -16.32
CA SER A 94 -4.79 -6.16 -14.93
C SER A 94 -3.81 -7.33 -14.93
N SER A 95 -2.78 -7.24 -14.09
CA SER A 95 -1.82 -8.34 -13.85
C SER A 95 -2.29 -9.29 -12.74
N GLY A 96 -3.53 -9.12 -12.26
CA GLY A 96 -4.11 -9.87 -11.14
C GLY A 96 -4.06 -11.39 -11.29
N ALA A 97 -4.16 -11.92 -12.52
CA ALA A 97 -4.07 -13.35 -12.79
C ALA A 97 -2.67 -13.95 -12.49
N VAL A 98 -1.62 -13.12 -12.55
CA VAL A 98 -0.24 -13.51 -12.17
C VAL A 98 0.01 -13.24 -10.69
N TYR A 99 -0.56 -12.16 -10.15
CA TYR A 99 -0.41 -11.80 -8.74
C TYR A 99 -1.05 -12.80 -7.78
N PHE A 100 -2.19 -13.39 -8.16
CA PHE A 100 -2.88 -14.40 -7.35
C PHE A 100 -1.98 -15.61 -6.99
N PRO A 101 -1.41 -16.38 -7.94
CA PRO A 101 -0.58 -17.54 -7.61
C PRO A 101 0.70 -17.17 -6.85
N ILE A 102 1.25 -15.97 -7.07
CA ILE A 102 2.38 -15.45 -6.29
C ILE A 102 1.97 -15.29 -4.82
N ALA A 103 0.84 -14.63 -4.56
CA ALA A 103 0.35 -14.41 -3.20
C ALA A 103 0.06 -15.73 -2.48
N ILE A 104 -0.62 -16.68 -3.13
CA ILE A 104 -0.90 -18.01 -2.56
C ILE A 104 0.39 -18.76 -2.20
N THR A 105 1.38 -18.74 -3.09
CA THR A 105 2.68 -19.39 -2.84
C THR A 105 3.37 -18.75 -1.63
N LEU A 106 3.49 -17.43 -1.59
CA LEU A 106 4.10 -16.71 -0.48
C LEU A 106 3.38 -16.98 0.84
N LEU A 107 2.05 -16.93 0.86
CA LEU A 107 1.26 -17.27 2.04
C LEU A 107 1.51 -18.70 2.50
N PHE A 108 1.64 -19.65 1.57
CA PHE A 108 1.88 -21.05 1.93
C PHE A 108 3.25 -21.23 2.58
N PHE A 109 4.28 -20.55 2.07
CA PHE A 109 5.60 -20.51 2.72
C PHE A 109 5.53 -19.87 4.12
N LEU A 110 4.89 -18.70 4.24
CA LEU A 110 4.83 -17.93 5.49
C LEU A 110 3.91 -18.56 6.54
N GLY A 111 2.85 -19.22 6.08
CA GLY A 111 1.76 -19.79 6.88
C GLY A 111 1.89 -21.29 7.13
N HIS A 112 3.01 -21.91 6.79
CA HIS A 112 3.24 -23.36 6.95
C HIS A 112 2.90 -23.84 8.37
N ASP A 113 3.35 -23.11 9.39
CA ASP A 113 3.08 -23.43 10.80
C ASP A 113 1.87 -22.68 11.39
N ARG A 114 1.12 -21.96 10.55
CA ARG A 114 -0.01 -21.10 10.94
C ARG A 114 -1.19 -21.30 10.00
N GLN A 115 -1.67 -22.53 9.91
CA GLN A 115 -2.71 -22.94 8.96
C GLN A 115 -3.98 -22.08 9.03
N VAL A 116 -4.44 -21.70 10.23
CA VAL A 116 -5.62 -20.83 10.39
C VAL A 116 -5.37 -19.42 9.82
N PHE A 117 -4.15 -18.89 9.94
CA PHE A 117 -3.84 -17.55 9.43
C PHE A 117 -3.73 -17.56 7.90
N TYR A 118 -3.15 -18.62 7.33
CA TYR A 118 -3.21 -18.88 5.90
C TYR A 118 -4.67 -18.92 5.42
N LEU A 119 -5.51 -19.72 6.10
CA LEU A 119 -6.92 -19.89 5.76
C LEU A 119 -7.64 -18.55 5.75
N ILE A 120 -7.53 -17.75 6.83
CA ILE A 120 -8.15 -16.42 6.91
C ILE A 120 -7.68 -15.53 5.75
N SER A 121 -6.38 -15.51 5.47
CA SER A 121 -5.79 -14.63 4.45
C SER A 121 -6.28 -14.96 3.03
N VAL A 122 -6.34 -16.25 2.68
CA VAL A 122 -6.89 -16.71 1.40
C VAL A 122 -8.41 -16.53 1.36
N LEU A 123 -9.12 -16.73 2.48
CA LEU A 123 -10.56 -16.55 2.59
C LEU A 123 -10.95 -15.08 2.32
N THR A 124 -10.23 -14.13 2.92
CA THR A 124 -10.41 -12.69 2.67
C THR A 124 -10.21 -12.35 1.19
N LEU A 125 -9.11 -12.80 0.57
CA LEU A 125 -8.88 -12.55 -0.86
C LEU A 125 -9.95 -13.21 -1.75
N THR A 126 -10.46 -14.37 -1.37
CA THR A 126 -11.37 -15.14 -2.23
C THR A 126 -12.79 -14.62 -2.12
N ILE A 127 -13.30 -14.48 -0.90
CA ILE A 127 -14.71 -14.19 -0.63
C ILE A 127 -14.96 -12.69 -0.64
N SER A 128 -14.18 -11.90 0.11
CA SER A 128 -14.40 -10.44 0.20
C SER A 128 -14.28 -9.78 -1.16
N ASP A 129 -13.21 -10.08 -1.91
CA ASP A 129 -12.98 -9.51 -3.25
C ASP A 129 -14.06 -9.92 -4.26
N SER A 130 -14.53 -11.18 -4.20
CA SER A 130 -15.57 -11.66 -5.11
C SER A 130 -16.92 -10.99 -4.82
N LEU A 131 -17.36 -10.98 -3.56
CA LEU A 131 -18.65 -10.38 -3.19
C LEU A 131 -18.65 -8.86 -3.37
N ALA A 132 -17.56 -8.18 -2.99
CA ALA A 132 -17.43 -6.74 -3.17
C ALA A 132 -17.52 -6.34 -4.65
N ALA A 133 -16.86 -7.07 -5.55
CA ALA A 133 -16.92 -6.78 -6.97
C ALA A 133 -18.30 -7.07 -7.57
N LEU A 134 -18.94 -8.18 -7.18
CA LEU A 134 -20.28 -8.52 -7.66
C LEU A 134 -21.33 -7.52 -7.21
N VAL A 135 -21.34 -7.18 -5.91
CA VAL A 135 -22.28 -6.19 -5.37
C VAL A 135 -21.95 -4.80 -5.88
N GLY A 136 -20.67 -4.43 -5.90
CA GLY A 136 -20.25 -3.10 -6.33
C GLY A 136 -20.52 -2.81 -7.80
N THR A 137 -20.48 -3.83 -8.68
CA THR A 137 -20.81 -3.67 -10.10
C THR A 137 -22.31 -3.71 -10.39
N GLN A 138 -23.11 -4.41 -9.59
CA GLN A 138 -24.56 -4.55 -9.81
C GLN A 138 -25.40 -3.51 -9.06
N TYR A 139 -24.99 -3.14 -7.85
CA TYR A 139 -25.76 -2.31 -6.92
C TYR A 139 -25.02 -1.04 -6.48
N GLY A 140 -23.82 -0.78 -7.01
CA GLY A 140 -23.05 0.42 -6.67
C GLY A 140 -23.73 1.69 -7.16
N VAL A 141 -24.14 2.57 -6.24
CA VAL A 141 -24.74 3.88 -6.55
C VAL A 141 -23.75 4.98 -6.22
N ILE A 142 -23.15 4.94 -5.03
CA ILE A 142 -22.22 5.96 -4.56
C ILE A 142 -20.82 5.58 -5.02
N THR A 143 -20.35 6.21 -6.11
CA THR A 143 -19.02 5.95 -6.65
C THR A 143 -18.02 7.04 -6.30
N TYR A 144 -16.76 6.64 -6.12
CA TYR A 144 -15.63 7.54 -5.95
C TYR A 144 -14.53 7.22 -6.97
N GLU A 145 -13.78 8.25 -7.35
CA GLU A 145 -12.67 8.10 -8.29
C GLU A 145 -11.48 7.44 -7.63
N VAL A 146 -10.99 6.39 -8.28
CA VAL A 146 -9.67 5.81 -8.06
C VAL A 146 -8.85 6.02 -9.33
N GLU A 147 -7.55 5.84 -9.21
CA GLU A 147 -6.62 6.25 -10.26
C GLU A 147 -6.82 5.55 -11.62
N GLU A 148 -7.42 4.36 -11.63
CA GLU A 148 -7.70 3.60 -12.86
C GLU A 148 -9.18 3.26 -13.02
N GLY A 149 -10.07 4.11 -12.49
CA GLY A 149 -11.51 4.01 -12.71
C GLY A 149 -12.36 4.50 -11.55
N ARG A 150 -13.49 3.83 -11.33
CA ARG A 150 -14.40 4.12 -10.22
C ARG A 150 -14.57 2.88 -9.37
N LYS A 151 -14.65 3.10 -8.05
CA LYS A 151 -15.09 2.11 -7.07
C LYS A 151 -16.39 2.59 -6.43
N SER A 152 -17.14 1.67 -5.85
CA SER A 152 -18.38 1.98 -5.14
C SER A 152 -18.19 1.87 -3.64
N LEU A 153 -18.87 2.73 -2.90
CA LEU A 153 -18.90 2.68 -1.44
C LEU A 153 -19.57 1.39 -0.97
N GLU A 154 -20.63 0.95 -1.65
CA GLU A 154 -21.34 -0.29 -1.37
C GLU A 154 -20.42 -1.50 -1.52
N GLY A 155 -19.61 -1.56 -2.59
CA GLY A 155 -18.59 -2.60 -2.75
C GLY A 155 -17.56 -2.57 -1.63
N SER A 156 -17.11 -1.38 -1.22
CA SER A 156 -16.14 -1.21 -0.13
C SER A 156 -16.71 -1.65 1.23
N LEU A 157 -17.99 -1.36 1.50
CA LEU A 157 -18.70 -1.80 2.71
C LEU A 157 -18.88 -3.32 2.74
N VAL A 158 -19.27 -3.92 1.61
CA VAL A 158 -19.34 -5.39 1.50
C VAL A 158 -17.96 -6.00 1.74
N PHE A 159 -16.91 -5.44 1.13
CA PHE A 159 -15.55 -5.91 1.36
C PHE A 159 -15.19 -5.85 2.85
N PHE A 160 -15.48 -4.73 3.51
CA PHE A 160 -15.24 -4.54 4.94
C PHE A 160 -15.97 -5.58 5.80
N PHE A 161 -17.28 -5.71 5.67
CA PHE A 161 -18.07 -6.62 6.51
C PHE A 161 -17.72 -8.09 6.26
N ILE A 162 -17.52 -8.48 5.00
CA ILE A 162 -17.13 -9.85 4.68
C ILE A 162 -15.71 -10.14 5.16
N THR A 163 -14.78 -9.18 5.07
CA THR A 163 -13.44 -9.33 5.64
C THR A 163 -13.50 -9.48 7.16
N PHE A 164 -14.30 -8.68 7.84
CA PHE A 164 -14.53 -8.81 9.28
C PHE A 164 -14.99 -10.23 9.63
N LEU A 165 -15.98 -10.78 8.93
CA LEU A 165 -16.47 -12.14 9.18
C LEU A 165 -15.43 -13.22 8.82
N CYS A 166 -14.72 -13.06 7.70
CA CYS A 166 -13.67 -13.99 7.26
C CYS A 166 -12.49 -14.06 8.24
N VAL A 167 -12.28 -13.01 9.04
CA VAL A 167 -11.24 -12.97 10.08
C VAL A 167 -11.82 -13.40 11.43
N HIS A 168 -12.95 -12.82 11.84
CA HIS A 168 -13.55 -13.02 13.15
C HIS A 168 -13.95 -14.47 13.39
N LEU A 169 -14.66 -15.10 12.44
CA LEU A 169 -15.21 -16.43 12.65
C LEU A 169 -14.12 -17.50 12.76
N PRO A 170 -13.09 -17.56 11.88
CA PRO A 170 -12.03 -18.55 12.05
C PRO A 170 -11.17 -18.29 13.29
N LEU A 171 -10.90 -17.03 13.67
CA LEU A 171 -10.21 -16.76 14.94
C LEU A 171 -11.04 -17.27 16.13
N LEU A 172 -12.34 -16.97 16.17
CA LEU A 172 -13.22 -17.37 17.26
C LEU A 172 -13.43 -18.89 17.35
N LEU A 173 -13.51 -19.59 16.22
CA LEU A 173 -13.94 -20.98 16.16
C LEU A 173 -12.80 -21.99 16.01
N LEU A 174 -11.66 -21.58 15.46
CA LEU A 174 -10.54 -22.47 15.13
C LEU A 174 -9.26 -22.18 15.93
N THR A 175 -9.31 -21.25 16.88
CA THR A 175 -8.17 -20.89 17.74
C THR A 175 -8.63 -20.62 19.17
N ASP A 176 -7.67 -20.49 20.09
CA ASP A 176 -7.93 -20.21 21.50
C ASP A 176 -7.99 -18.70 21.83
N PHE A 177 -8.06 -17.82 20.81
CA PHE A 177 -8.14 -16.38 21.06
C PHE A 177 -9.43 -15.98 21.78
N GLY A 178 -9.31 -15.00 22.69
CA GLY A 178 -10.44 -14.43 23.39
C GLY A 178 -11.49 -13.86 22.43
N ARG A 179 -12.76 -13.86 22.87
CA ARG A 179 -13.87 -13.32 22.07
C ARG A 179 -13.63 -11.85 21.69
N LEU A 180 -13.15 -11.05 22.64
CA LEU A 180 -12.88 -9.64 22.41
C LEU A 180 -11.67 -9.44 21.49
N ASP A 181 -10.57 -10.17 21.70
CA ASP A 181 -9.40 -10.15 20.81
C ASP A 181 -9.80 -10.46 19.37
N SER A 182 -10.60 -11.52 19.16
CA SER A 182 -11.07 -11.93 17.84
C SER A 182 -11.92 -10.86 17.15
N VAL A 183 -12.70 -10.06 17.90
CA VAL A 183 -13.47 -8.94 17.35
C VAL A 183 -12.56 -7.78 16.98
N LEU A 184 -11.66 -7.37 17.89
CA LEU A 184 -10.80 -6.21 17.69
C LEU A 184 -9.80 -6.44 16.55
N ILE A 185 -9.17 -7.62 16.50
CA ILE A 185 -8.24 -8.01 15.43
C ILE A 185 -8.98 -8.02 14.08
N ALA A 186 -10.18 -8.62 14.03
CA ALA A 186 -10.99 -8.64 12.81
C ALA A 186 -11.39 -7.22 12.35
N LEU A 187 -11.73 -6.33 13.29
CA LEU A 187 -12.07 -4.95 13.00
C LEU A 187 -10.90 -4.18 12.42
N VAL A 188 -9.72 -4.25 13.05
CA VAL A 188 -8.50 -3.59 12.55
C VAL A 188 -8.15 -4.09 11.16
N ILE A 189 -8.13 -5.41 10.95
CA ILE A 189 -7.83 -6.00 9.64
C ILE A 189 -8.87 -5.56 8.60
N ALA A 190 -10.16 -5.61 8.92
CA ALA A 190 -11.21 -5.20 7.99
C ALA A 190 -11.04 -3.74 7.55
N ILE A 191 -10.72 -2.81 8.46
CA ILE A 191 -10.46 -1.40 8.12
C ILE A 191 -9.24 -1.29 7.19
N LEU A 192 -8.09 -1.84 7.60
CA LEU A 192 -6.82 -1.65 6.89
C LEU A 192 -6.82 -2.31 5.52
N VAL A 193 -7.36 -3.52 5.43
CA VAL A 193 -7.37 -4.31 4.18
C VAL A 193 -8.42 -3.77 3.21
N THR A 194 -9.54 -3.23 3.69
CA THR A 194 -10.44 -2.42 2.83
C THR A 194 -9.71 -1.19 2.30
N GLY A 195 -8.87 -0.56 3.12
CA GLY A 195 -7.99 0.52 2.67
C GLY A 195 -7.04 0.08 1.55
N PHE A 196 -6.36 -1.08 1.72
CA PHE A 196 -5.48 -1.65 0.69
C PHE A 196 -6.22 -1.98 -0.60
N GLU A 197 -7.42 -2.55 -0.51
CA GLU A 197 -8.30 -2.77 -1.67
C GLU A 197 -8.55 -1.42 -2.35
N ALA A 198 -9.03 -0.41 -1.61
CA ALA A 198 -9.46 0.88 -2.17
C ALA A 198 -8.34 1.63 -2.93
N ILE A 199 -7.08 1.51 -2.48
CA ILE A 199 -5.93 2.17 -3.12
C ILE A 199 -5.15 1.30 -4.11
N SER A 200 -5.51 0.01 -4.27
CA SER A 200 -4.78 -0.90 -5.15
C SER A 200 -4.92 -0.56 -6.63
N LEU A 201 -3.85 -0.79 -7.39
CA LEU A 201 -3.73 -0.45 -8.81
C LEU A 201 -3.46 -1.71 -9.65
N LYS A 202 -4.01 -1.81 -10.86
CA LYS A 202 -3.73 -2.90 -11.83
C LYS A 202 -3.87 -4.34 -11.29
N GLY A 203 -4.71 -4.56 -10.29
CA GLY A 203 -4.91 -5.87 -9.65
C GLY A 203 -3.92 -6.20 -8.52
N SER A 204 -3.16 -5.21 -8.02
CA SER A 204 -2.21 -5.40 -6.91
C SER A 204 -2.87 -5.80 -5.58
N ASP A 205 -4.17 -5.60 -5.44
CA ASP A 205 -5.01 -6.10 -4.36
C ASP A 205 -4.87 -7.61 -4.19
N ASN A 206 -4.70 -8.37 -5.28
CA ASN A 206 -4.45 -9.81 -5.23
C ASN A 206 -3.16 -10.20 -4.47
N ILE A 207 -2.24 -9.26 -4.22
CA ILE A 207 -1.06 -9.44 -3.36
C ILE A 207 -1.27 -8.75 -2.01
N PHE A 208 -1.63 -7.47 -2.02
CA PHE A 208 -1.67 -6.67 -0.78
C PHE A 208 -2.78 -7.09 0.18
N VAL A 209 -3.94 -7.53 -0.33
CA VAL A 209 -5.05 -7.97 0.52
C VAL A 209 -4.66 -9.19 1.34
N PRO A 210 -4.29 -10.34 0.76
CA PRO A 210 -4.02 -11.53 1.56
C PRO A 210 -2.72 -11.42 2.36
N LEU A 211 -1.64 -10.86 1.80
CA LEU A 211 -0.38 -10.70 2.54
C LEU A 211 -0.52 -9.67 3.66
N GLY A 212 -1.28 -8.60 3.43
CA GLY A 212 -1.64 -7.63 4.45
C GLY A 212 -2.42 -8.26 5.58
N THR A 213 -3.48 -9.03 5.26
CA THR A 213 -4.24 -9.81 6.25
C THR A 213 -3.31 -10.72 7.06
N PHE A 214 -2.46 -11.52 6.41
CA PHE A 214 -1.55 -12.43 7.10
C PHE A 214 -0.58 -11.69 8.02
N PHE A 215 0.05 -10.63 7.51
CA PHE A 215 1.03 -9.85 8.27
C PHE A 215 0.39 -9.18 9.49
N ILE A 216 -0.77 -8.55 9.33
CA ILE A 216 -1.49 -7.91 10.44
C ILE A 216 -1.94 -8.96 11.45
N LEU A 217 -2.43 -10.13 11.03
CA LEU A 217 -2.74 -11.25 11.93
C LEU A 217 -1.53 -11.65 12.76
N VAL A 218 -0.39 -11.94 12.11
CA VAL A 218 0.85 -12.34 12.78
C VAL A 218 1.31 -11.30 13.79
N LYS A 219 1.13 -10.02 13.49
CA LYS A 219 1.51 -8.90 14.35
C LYS A 219 0.55 -8.75 15.53
N MET A 220 -0.75 -8.63 15.27
CA MET A 220 -1.75 -8.35 16.30
C MET A 220 -1.94 -9.49 17.29
N THR A 221 -1.86 -10.73 16.83
CA THR A 221 -2.04 -11.92 17.69
C THR A 221 -0.91 -12.17 18.68
N ARG A 222 0.19 -11.39 18.60
CA ARG A 222 1.30 -11.42 19.58
C ARG A 222 1.07 -10.46 20.74
N TYR A 223 0.16 -9.50 20.60
CA TYR A 223 -0.05 -8.47 21.59
C TYR A 223 -1.04 -8.93 22.66
N PRO A 224 -0.83 -8.55 23.94
CA PRO A 224 -1.87 -8.61 24.95
C PRO A 224 -3.13 -7.84 24.53
N LEU A 225 -4.27 -8.19 25.13
CA LEU A 225 -5.54 -7.54 24.86
C LEU A 225 -5.49 -6.01 25.06
N GLY A 226 -4.78 -5.52 26.08
CA GLY A 226 -4.63 -4.09 26.36
C GLY A 226 -4.02 -3.32 25.18
N ASP A 227 -2.92 -3.82 24.64
CA ASP A 227 -2.25 -3.26 23.47
C ASP A 227 -3.14 -3.35 22.22
N THR A 228 -3.92 -4.43 22.07
CA THR A 228 -4.87 -4.58 20.96
C THR A 228 -5.98 -3.52 21.03
N VAL A 229 -6.48 -3.21 22.23
CA VAL A 229 -7.45 -2.12 22.46
C VAL A 229 -6.83 -0.77 22.12
N GLU A 230 -5.60 -0.51 22.55
CA GLU A 230 -4.87 0.73 22.25
C GLU A 230 -4.66 0.90 20.74
N GLN A 231 -4.16 -0.13 20.05
CA GLN A 231 -3.95 -0.12 18.60
C GLN A 231 -5.26 0.14 17.85
N THR A 232 -6.38 -0.41 18.33
CA THR A 232 -7.71 -0.16 17.76
C THR A 232 -8.14 1.28 17.99
N GLY A 233 -7.98 1.81 19.21
CA GLY A 233 -8.31 3.19 19.55
C GLY A 233 -7.51 4.21 18.72
N ILE A 234 -6.23 3.94 18.50
CA ILE A 234 -5.35 4.82 17.72
C ILE A 234 -5.69 4.78 16.24
N LEU A 235 -6.07 3.61 15.70
CA LEU A 235 -6.59 3.53 14.34
C LEU A 235 -7.82 4.43 14.17
N PHE A 236 -8.78 4.36 15.10
CA PHE A 236 -9.96 5.24 15.07
C PHE A 236 -9.60 6.71 15.20
N LEU A 237 -8.64 7.06 16.05
CA LEU A 237 -8.14 8.43 16.19
C LEU A 237 -7.52 8.94 14.88
N ILE A 238 -6.67 8.14 14.22
CA ILE A 238 -6.05 8.49 12.93
C ILE A 238 -7.13 8.69 11.86
N ILE A 239 -8.13 7.81 11.80
CA ILE A 239 -9.25 7.95 10.87
C ILE A 239 -10.03 9.23 11.16
N PHE A 240 -10.38 9.49 12.42
CA PHE A 240 -11.14 10.67 12.83
C PHE A 240 -10.40 11.97 12.49
N VAL A 241 -9.13 12.09 12.88
CA VAL A 241 -8.30 13.27 12.61
C VAL A 241 -8.15 13.48 11.10
N SER A 242 -7.83 12.43 10.36
CA SER A 242 -7.65 12.51 8.90
C SER A 242 -8.95 12.91 8.19
N PHE A 243 -10.09 12.36 8.63
CA PHE A 243 -11.41 12.72 8.12
C PHE A 243 -11.75 14.18 8.45
N ALA A 244 -11.58 14.62 9.69
CA ALA A 244 -11.85 15.99 10.11
C ALA A 244 -11.03 17.01 9.30
N LEU A 245 -9.73 16.75 9.12
CA LEU A 245 -8.84 17.60 8.31
C LEU A 245 -9.30 17.69 6.86
N THR A 246 -9.78 16.58 6.28
CA THR A 246 -10.20 16.54 4.88
C THR A 246 -11.61 17.12 4.66
N PHE A 247 -12.55 16.86 5.57
CA PHE A 247 -13.93 17.35 5.49
C PHE A 247 -13.99 18.87 5.53
N VAL A 248 -13.16 19.50 6.36
CA VAL A 248 -13.07 20.96 6.46
C VAL A 248 -12.50 21.59 5.19
N GLN A 249 -11.61 20.88 4.47
CA GLN A 249 -10.72 21.54 3.51
C GLN A 249 -10.89 21.09 2.04
N LYS A 250 -11.48 19.92 1.78
CA LYS A 250 -11.62 19.30 0.43
C LYS A 250 -10.30 19.26 -0.37
N VAL A 251 -9.18 19.05 0.34
CA VAL A 251 -7.82 19.15 -0.21
C VAL A 251 -7.36 17.87 -0.91
N LEU A 252 -7.74 16.70 -0.38
CA LEU A 252 -7.31 15.40 -0.90
C LEU A 252 -8.50 14.64 -1.49
N LYS A 253 -8.24 13.91 -2.58
CA LYS A 253 -9.17 12.88 -3.06
C LYS A 253 -9.26 11.75 -2.01
N PRO A 254 -10.39 11.03 -1.92
CA PRO A 254 -10.58 9.95 -0.94
C PRO A 254 -9.45 8.91 -0.92
N SER A 255 -8.91 8.56 -2.08
CA SER A 255 -7.84 7.57 -2.19
C SER A 255 -6.50 8.02 -1.61
N GLY A 256 -6.15 9.31 -1.75
CA GLY A 256 -4.97 9.90 -1.09
C GLY A 256 -5.14 9.98 0.43
N LEU A 257 -6.36 10.23 0.90
CA LEU A 257 -6.68 10.21 2.33
C LEU A 257 -6.48 8.82 2.94
N ILE A 258 -7.02 7.78 2.29
CA ILE A 258 -6.85 6.39 2.73
C ILE A 258 -5.37 6.02 2.78
N GLY A 259 -4.58 6.39 1.75
CA GLY A 259 -3.15 6.15 1.75
C GLY A 259 -2.42 6.82 2.92
N LEU A 260 -2.76 8.07 3.25
CA LEU A 260 -2.17 8.75 4.41
C LEU A 260 -2.58 8.10 5.74
N MET A 261 -3.83 7.68 5.89
CA MET A 261 -4.29 6.96 7.08
C MET A 261 -3.48 5.67 7.28
N LEU A 262 -3.27 4.90 6.21
CA LEU A 262 -2.49 3.65 6.25
C LEU A 262 -1.02 3.88 6.61
N VAL A 263 -0.39 4.91 6.04
CA VAL A 263 1.03 5.22 6.34
C VAL A 263 1.20 5.71 7.78
N ASN A 264 0.31 6.57 8.26
CA ASN A 264 0.31 7.01 9.65
C ASN A 264 0.11 5.86 10.63
N TYR A 265 -0.86 4.97 10.34
CA TYR A 265 -1.09 3.80 11.18
C TYR A 265 0.09 2.84 11.14
N ALA A 266 0.72 2.63 9.98
CA ALA A 266 1.93 1.80 9.88
C ALA A 266 3.09 2.37 10.71
N ALA A 267 3.32 3.68 10.68
CA ALA A 267 4.36 4.33 11.46
C ALA A 267 4.16 4.14 12.97
N TRP A 268 2.91 4.28 13.46
CA TRP A 268 2.57 4.01 14.84
C TRP A 268 2.67 2.52 15.20
N SER A 269 2.01 1.66 14.42
CA SER A 269 1.78 0.25 14.77
C SER A 269 3.02 -0.63 14.60
N LEU A 270 3.90 -0.32 13.65
CA LEU A 270 5.12 -1.10 13.37
C LEU A 270 6.36 -0.56 14.10
N CYS A 271 6.33 0.72 14.44
CA CYS A 271 7.35 1.39 15.23
C CYS A 271 6.70 1.89 16.54
N ASP A 272 6.50 3.20 16.67
CA ASP A 272 5.92 3.84 17.85
C ASP A 272 5.54 5.31 17.55
N PHE A 273 5.21 6.09 18.59
CA PHE A 273 4.88 7.51 18.48
C PHE A 273 6.01 8.35 17.86
N SER A 274 7.28 8.03 18.10
CA SER A 274 8.41 8.79 17.59
C SER A 274 8.47 8.76 16.05
N TRP A 275 8.04 7.65 15.44
CA TRP A 275 7.96 7.48 13.99
C TRP A 275 6.70 8.12 13.41
N PHE A 276 5.58 8.09 14.15
CA PHE A 276 4.34 8.75 13.75
C PHE A 276 4.46 10.29 13.74
N LEU A 277 5.15 10.88 14.72
CA LEU A 277 5.19 12.33 14.92
C LEU A 277 5.75 13.13 13.71
N PRO A 278 6.89 12.77 13.07
CA PRO A 278 7.37 13.44 11.86
C PRO A 278 6.36 13.40 10.70
N LEU A 279 5.63 12.30 10.51
CA LEU A 279 4.60 12.20 9.47
C LEU A 279 3.41 13.09 9.76
N LEU A 280 2.96 13.14 11.02
CA LEU A 280 1.88 14.03 11.43
C LEU A 280 2.25 15.50 11.16
N LEU A 281 3.46 15.92 11.55
CA LEU A 281 3.95 17.29 11.33
C LEU A 281 4.09 17.60 9.83
N ALA A 282 4.59 16.65 9.04
CA ALA A 282 4.67 16.76 7.59
C ALA A 282 3.28 16.89 6.94
N GLN A 283 2.30 16.11 7.42
CA GLN A 283 0.91 16.16 6.95
C GLN A 283 0.26 17.50 7.30
N LEU A 284 0.45 18.01 8.52
CA LEU A 284 -0.06 19.33 8.92
C LEU A 284 0.56 20.46 8.08
N LEU A 285 1.87 20.41 7.82
CA LEU A 285 2.55 21.37 6.95
C LEU A 285 2.03 21.28 5.51
N LEU A 286 1.83 20.06 4.98
CA LEU A 286 1.23 19.86 3.66
C LEU A 286 -0.16 20.49 3.57
N TYR A 287 -1.03 20.26 4.56
CA TYR A 287 -2.36 20.89 4.59
C TYR A 287 -2.26 22.42 4.65
N ALA A 288 -1.38 22.97 5.51
CA ALA A 288 -1.18 24.41 5.60
C ALA A 288 -0.71 25.03 4.27
N LEU A 289 0.19 24.35 3.55
CA LEU A 289 0.64 24.77 2.23
C LEU A 289 -0.51 24.74 1.22
N VAL A 290 -1.27 23.65 1.16
CA VAL A 290 -2.39 23.57 0.21
C VAL A 290 -3.42 24.67 0.51
N LEU A 291 -3.78 24.90 1.78
CA LEU A 291 -4.69 25.98 2.15
C LEU A 291 -4.17 27.35 1.70
N ARG A 292 -2.88 27.62 1.91
CA ARG A 292 -2.26 28.90 1.57
C ARG A 292 -2.24 29.19 0.07
N PHE A 293 -2.08 28.15 -0.74
CA PHE A 293 -1.89 28.23 -2.19
C PHE A 293 -3.09 27.73 -3.00
N ARG A 294 -4.21 27.34 -2.35
CA ARG A 294 -5.37 26.70 -2.98
C ARG A 294 -5.89 27.42 -4.22
N GLN A 295 -5.99 28.75 -4.18
CA GLN A 295 -6.49 29.57 -5.29
C GLN A 295 -5.57 29.57 -6.52
N GLN A 296 -4.33 29.10 -6.37
CA GLN A 296 -3.31 29.09 -7.41
C GLN A 296 -3.01 27.67 -7.91
N VAL A 297 -3.51 26.63 -7.24
CA VAL A 297 -3.39 25.24 -7.71
C VAL A 297 -4.47 25.02 -8.77
N PRO A 298 -4.12 24.77 -10.03
CA PRO A 298 -5.13 24.52 -11.05
C PRO A 298 -5.89 23.22 -10.74
N GLU A 299 -7.20 23.20 -11.03
CA GLU A 299 -8.12 22.13 -10.61
C GLU A 299 -7.71 20.73 -11.11
N ASP A 300 -7.02 20.65 -12.24
CA ASP A 300 -6.44 19.43 -12.81
C ASP A 300 -5.29 18.83 -11.97
N ILE A 301 -4.56 19.66 -11.22
CA ILE A 301 -3.51 19.26 -10.27
C ILE A 301 -4.09 19.02 -8.87
N THR A 302 -5.33 19.43 -8.59
CA THR A 302 -6.01 19.24 -7.30
C THR A 302 -6.49 17.81 -7.08
N GLY A 303 -5.55 16.89 -6.98
CA GLY A 303 -5.78 15.58 -6.43
C GLY A 303 -4.47 14.85 -6.35
N TYR A 304 -3.90 14.75 -5.16
CA TYR A 304 -2.91 13.70 -4.89
C TYR A 304 -3.63 12.36 -5.12
N GLN A 305 -3.52 11.86 -6.35
CA GLN A 305 -3.88 10.50 -6.69
C GLN A 305 -2.95 9.53 -5.96
N VAL A 306 -3.32 8.26 -5.91
CA VAL A 306 -2.56 7.22 -5.21
C VAL A 306 -1.12 7.18 -5.68
N LYS A 307 -0.82 7.32 -6.98
CA LYS A 307 0.55 7.34 -7.52
C LYS A 307 1.34 8.55 -7.04
N GLY A 308 0.71 9.72 -7.00
CA GLY A 308 1.36 10.93 -6.51
C GLY A 308 1.79 10.77 -5.06
N LEU A 309 0.91 10.24 -4.22
CA LEU A 309 1.20 9.91 -2.82
C LEU A 309 2.23 8.77 -2.70
N PHE A 310 2.11 7.71 -3.50
CA PHE A 310 3.00 6.56 -3.51
C PHE A 310 4.46 6.99 -3.63
N TYR A 311 4.80 7.86 -4.59
CA TYR A 311 6.17 8.35 -4.74
C TYR A 311 6.63 9.29 -3.61
N VAL A 312 5.71 9.90 -2.85
CA VAL A 312 6.05 10.67 -1.64
C VAL A 312 6.43 9.72 -0.51
N VAL A 313 5.60 8.70 -0.28
CA VAL A 313 5.65 7.90 0.96
C VAL A 313 6.44 6.61 0.85
N ILE A 314 6.73 6.10 -0.36
CA ILE A 314 7.35 4.78 -0.52
C ILE A 314 8.70 4.63 0.19
N VAL A 315 9.53 5.68 0.21
CA VAL A 315 10.82 5.66 0.92
C VAL A 315 10.61 5.65 2.45
N PRO A 316 9.84 6.58 3.05
CA PRO A 316 9.46 6.49 4.47
C PRO A 316 8.81 5.16 4.86
N VAL A 317 7.88 4.65 4.05
CA VAL A 317 7.20 3.36 4.28
C VAL A 317 8.20 2.21 4.24
N ALA A 318 9.10 2.17 3.26
CA ALA A 318 10.14 1.15 3.20
C ALA A 318 11.02 1.17 4.46
N LEU A 319 11.37 2.36 4.96
CA LEU A 319 12.15 2.49 6.21
C LEU A 319 11.37 2.03 7.44
N ILE A 320 10.06 2.30 7.54
CA ILE A 320 9.18 1.79 8.61
C ILE A 320 9.20 0.26 8.61
N PHE A 321 8.91 -0.36 7.46
CA PHE A 321 8.86 -1.83 7.34
C PHE A 321 10.23 -2.47 7.58
N PHE A 322 11.31 -1.88 7.03
CA PHE A 322 12.67 -2.40 7.21
C PHE A 322 13.12 -2.29 8.67
N SER A 323 12.79 -1.18 9.36
CA SER A 323 13.08 -1.02 10.79
C SER A 323 12.33 -2.03 11.64
N ASN A 324 11.04 -2.25 11.35
CA ASN A 324 10.25 -3.26 12.05
C ASN A 324 10.76 -4.70 11.82
N ALA A 325 11.22 -5.01 10.60
CA ALA A 325 11.72 -6.34 10.25
C ALA A 325 13.14 -6.62 10.79
N SER A 326 14.01 -5.62 10.79
CA SER A 326 15.41 -5.75 11.24
C SER A 326 15.61 -5.49 12.73
N GLY A 327 14.70 -4.75 13.37
CA GLY A 327 14.86 -4.24 14.74
C GLY A 327 15.78 -3.01 14.84
N GLU A 328 16.29 -2.49 13.73
CA GLU A 328 17.29 -1.40 13.68
C GLU A 328 16.64 0.00 13.77
N TYR A 329 15.73 0.19 14.73
CA TYR A 329 14.95 1.42 14.86
C TYR A 329 15.82 2.67 15.07
N GLN A 330 16.84 2.61 15.93
CA GLN A 330 17.69 3.76 16.23
C GLN A 330 18.52 4.21 15.03
N ARG A 331 19.09 3.26 14.27
CA ARG A 331 19.90 3.55 13.09
C ARG A 331 19.08 4.11 11.94
N LEU A 332 17.83 3.67 11.80
CA LEU A 332 16.99 4.05 10.65
C LEU A 332 16.09 5.26 10.91
N TYR A 333 16.01 5.74 12.16
CA TYR A 333 15.16 6.87 12.52
C TYR A 333 15.58 8.19 11.85
N LEU A 334 16.86 8.55 11.90
CA LEU A 334 17.33 9.81 11.29
C LEU A 334 17.24 9.79 9.75
N PRO A 335 17.62 8.69 9.06
CA PRO A 335 17.34 8.52 7.62
C PRO A 335 15.86 8.68 7.26
N TYR A 336 14.96 8.16 8.11
CA TYR A 336 13.52 8.29 7.95
C TYR A 336 13.04 9.74 8.05
N VAL A 337 13.49 10.48 9.08
CA VAL A 337 13.19 11.92 9.22
C VAL A 337 13.70 12.69 8.00
N ALA A 338 14.92 12.43 7.54
CA ALA A 338 15.50 13.06 6.36
C ALA A 338 14.70 12.78 5.08
N ALA A 339 14.22 11.54 4.90
CA ALA A 339 13.37 11.17 3.77
C ALA A 339 12.09 12.02 3.72
N ILE A 340 11.44 12.24 4.86
CA ILE A 340 10.20 13.03 4.97
C ILE A 340 10.48 14.52 4.75
N VAL A 341 11.50 15.07 5.40
CA VAL A 341 11.89 16.49 5.27
C VAL A 341 12.22 16.82 3.81
N SER A 342 12.91 15.93 3.11
CA SER A 342 13.24 16.09 1.69
C SER A 342 12.00 16.12 0.79
N GLN A 343 11.04 15.23 1.02
CA GLN A 343 9.78 15.23 0.27
C GLN A 343 8.97 16.52 0.47
N ILE A 344 8.80 16.95 1.73
CA ILE A 344 8.05 18.17 2.03
C ILE A 344 8.78 19.41 1.52
N THR A 345 10.12 19.46 1.58
CA THR A 345 10.92 20.53 0.97
C THR A 345 10.60 20.66 -0.52
N LEU A 346 10.61 19.55 -1.26
CA LEU A 346 10.35 19.55 -2.71
C LEU A 346 8.92 20.02 -3.03
N ILE A 347 7.94 19.57 -2.24
CA ILE A 347 6.55 20.01 -2.35
C ILE A 347 6.41 21.50 -2.02
N PHE A 348 7.11 21.99 -1.00
CA PHE A 348 7.06 23.39 -0.59
C PHE A 348 7.67 24.31 -1.65
N VAL A 349 8.82 23.96 -2.22
CA VAL A 349 9.43 24.73 -3.32
C VAL A 349 8.48 24.78 -4.52
N TYR A 350 7.79 23.68 -4.83
CA TYR A 350 6.78 23.65 -5.87
C TYR A 350 5.65 24.67 -5.60
N PHE A 351 5.06 24.68 -4.41
CA PHE A 351 4.03 25.67 -4.05
C PHE A 351 4.52 27.12 -4.16
N LEU A 352 5.75 27.41 -3.73
CA LEU A 352 6.34 28.75 -3.88
C LEU A 352 6.61 29.12 -5.34
N SER A 353 6.83 28.16 -6.23
CA SER A 353 7.07 28.42 -7.65
C SER A 353 5.79 28.87 -8.37
N ILE A 354 4.64 28.30 -8.00
CA ILE A 354 3.33 28.64 -8.57
C ILE A 354 2.87 30.04 -8.14
N ARG A 355 3.28 30.50 -6.94
CA ARG A 355 2.97 31.86 -6.42
C ARG A 355 3.29 32.99 -7.39
N ASN A 356 4.31 32.83 -8.24
CA ASN A 356 4.81 33.89 -9.09
C ASN A 356 4.13 33.95 -10.47
N GLY A 357 2.95 33.34 -10.64
CA GLY A 357 2.21 33.33 -11.92
C GLY A 357 2.88 32.54 -13.03
N LYS A 358 4.01 31.88 -12.73
CA LYS A 358 4.63 30.89 -13.60
C LYS A 358 3.97 29.56 -13.29
N SER A 359 3.15 29.07 -14.21
CA SER A 359 2.61 27.71 -14.18
C SER A 359 3.69 26.61 -14.20
N MET A 360 4.96 27.01 -14.41
CA MET A 360 6.09 26.10 -14.53
C MET A 360 6.99 26.15 -13.29
N PRO A 361 7.36 24.97 -12.74
CA PRO A 361 8.37 24.89 -11.69
C PRO A 361 9.68 25.52 -12.17
N VAL A 362 10.43 26.10 -11.24
CA VAL A 362 11.73 26.72 -11.51
C VAL A 362 12.64 25.67 -12.15
N ARG A 363 13.05 25.90 -13.40
CA ARG A 363 13.95 25.00 -14.13
C ARG A 363 15.41 25.40 -13.90
N GLY A 364 16.26 24.42 -13.63
CA GLY A 364 17.71 24.59 -13.56
C GLY A 364 18.24 25.10 -12.21
N LEU A 365 19.53 24.87 -12.00
CA LEU A 365 20.24 25.28 -10.79
C LEU A 365 20.74 26.73 -10.95
N HIS A 366 19.94 27.69 -10.49
CA HIS A 366 20.34 29.10 -10.42
C HIS A 366 20.34 29.57 -8.96
N PHE A 367 21.09 30.63 -8.65
CA PHE A 367 21.27 31.11 -7.27
C PHE A 367 19.93 31.33 -6.53
N ALA A 368 18.94 31.93 -7.19
CA ALA A 368 17.61 32.14 -6.61
C ALA A 368 16.79 30.84 -6.41
N ALA A 369 17.08 29.78 -7.14
CA ALA A 369 16.48 28.45 -6.93
C ALA A 369 17.11 27.77 -5.72
N LEU A 370 18.44 27.86 -5.58
CA LEU A 370 19.19 27.33 -4.44
C LEU A 370 18.78 28.02 -3.14
N LEU A 371 18.71 29.36 -3.13
CA LEU A 371 18.30 30.13 -1.96
C LEU A 371 16.88 29.75 -1.50
N ARG A 372 15.93 29.65 -2.44
CA ARG A 372 14.56 29.20 -2.11
C ARG A 372 14.53 27.76 -1.59
N GLY A 373 15.28 26.86 -2.23
CA GLY A 373 15.43 25.48 -1.76
C GLY A 373 15.92 25.42 -0.33
N THR A 374 17.03 26.11 -0.03
CA THR A 374 17.62 26.16 1.31
C THR A 374 16.66 26.74 2.37
N LEU A 375 15.91 27.80 2.04
CA LEU A 375 14.91 28.37 2.94
C LEU A 375 13.77 27.36 3.21
N CYS A 376 13.24 26.72 2.17
CA CYS A 376 12.22 25.68 2.32
C CYS A 376 12.74 24.50 3.15
N THR A 377 14.00 24.09 2.96
CA THR A 377 14.63 23.05 3.77
C THR A 377 14.74 23.46 5.22
N ALA A 378 15.18 24.68 5.51
CA ALA A 378 15.31 25.17 6.88
C ALA A 378 13.95 25.16 7.60
N VAL A 379 12.89 25.65 6.94
CA VAL A 379 11.53 25.66 7.50
C VAL A 379 10.99 24.23 7.66
N ALA A 380 11.14 23.37 6.67
CA ALA A 380 10.68 21.98 6.74
C ALA A 380 11.41 21.22 7.86
N THR A 381 12.72 21.42 8.01
CA THR A 381 13.52 20.82 9.09
C THR A 381 13.08 21.33 10.47
N ALA A 382 12.86 22.64 10.60
CA ALA A 382 12.39 23.24 11.85
C ALA A 382 11.01 22.72 12.28
N ILE A 383 10.10 22.49 11.32
CA ILE A 383 8.73 22.01 11.63
C ILE A 383 8.70 20.50 11.85
N ILE A 384 9.40 19.72 11.03
CA ILE A 384 9.24 18.26 10.97
C ILE A 384 10.29 17.54 11.82
N ALA A 385 11.51 18.07 11.96
CA ALA A 385 12.62 17.37 12.60
C ALA A 385 12.96 17.91 14.00
N LEU A 386 12.82 19.22 14.24
CA LEU A 386 13.24 19.85 15.51
C LEU A 386 12.58 19.20 16.74
N LEU A 387 11.24 19.18 16.78
CA LEU A 387 10.51 18.63 17.92
C LEU A 387 10.73 17.11 18.06
N PRO A 388 10.63 16.28 16.99
CA PRO A 388 10.89 14.85 17.12
C PRO A 388 12.31 14.52 17.57
N LEU A 389 13.34 15.18 17.02
CA LEU A 389 14.74 14.92 17.40
C LEU A 389 15.10 15.49 18.77
N PHE A 390 14.37 16.48 19.26
CA PHE A 390 14.49 16.95 20.65
C PHE A 390 13.89 15.94 21.63
N LEU A 391 12.71 15.39 21.32
CA LEU A 391 12.03 14.41 22.17
C LEU A 391 12.66 13.01 22.11
N TYR A 392 13.22 12.64 20.96
CA TYR A 392 13.83 11.34 20.69
C TYR A 392 15.25 11.52 20.12
N PRO A 393 16.24 11.85 20.97
CA PRO A 393 17.58 12.17 20.52
C PRO A 393 18.32 10.95 19.96
N THR A 394 18.91 11.11 18.78
CA THR A 394 19.86 10.14 18.19
C THR A 394 21.31 10.61 18.25
N GLY A 395 21.53 11.84 18.72
CA GLY A 395 22.82 12.51 18.82
C GLY A 395 22.64 13.97 19.26
N PRO A 396 23.71 14.78 19.28
CA PRO A 396 23.62 16.20 19.59
C PRO A 396 22.64 16.91 18.63
N LEU A 397 21.62 17.57 19.17
CA LEU A 397 20.49 18.12 18.39
C LEU A 397 20.94 18.98 17.19
N TRP A 398 21.92 19.86 17.40
CA TRP A 398 22.43 20.75 16.35
C TRP A 398 23.13 19.97 15.22
N LEU A 399 23.80 18.87 15.55
CA LEU A 399 24.50 18.03 14.59
C LEU A 399 23.51 17.26 13.72
N VAL A 400 22.56 16.56 14.35
CA VAL A 400 21.56 15.76 13.63
C VAL A 400 20.61 16.62 12.78
N LEU A 401 20.27 17.84 13.24
CA LEU A 401 19.54 18.81 12.42
C LEU A 401 20.39 19.30 11.23
N GLY A 402 21.68 19.52 11.46
CA GLY A 402 22.63 19.88 10.41
C GLY A 402 22.74 18.79 9.33
N GLU A 403 22.84 17.52 9.73
CA GLU A 403 22.87 16.36 8.83
C GLU A 403 21.61 16.27 7.98
N VAL A 404 20.42 16.33 8.59
CA VAL A 404 19.13 16.30 7.88
C VAL A 404 19.03 17.47 6.89
N MET A 405 19.45 18.66 7.31
CA MET A 405 19.39 19.87 6.47
C MET A 405 20.35 19.78 5.29
N LEU A 406 21.61 19.39 5.51
CA LEU A 406 22.63 19.25 4.46
C LEU A 406 22.25 18.15 3.46
N ALA A 407 21.82 16.98 3.94
CA ALA A 407 21.35 15.89 3.09
C ALA A 407 20.15 16.31 2.23
N THR A 408 19.22 17.07 2.81
CA THR A 408 18.04 17.58 2.08
C THR A 408 18.41 18.64 1.04
N ILE A 409 19.35 19.54 1.33
CA ILE A 409 19.86 20.52 0.35
C ILE A 409 20.52 19.79 -0.83
N GLY A 410 21.33 18.76 -0.54
CA GLY A 410 21.92 17.90 -1.57
C GLY A 410 20.86 17.20 -2.43
N ALA A 411 19.85 16.58 -1.80
CA ALA A 411 18.72 15.96 -2.48
C ALA A 411 17.95 16.94 -3.38
N PHE A 412 17.71 18.17 -2.89
CA PHE A 412 17.10 19.23 -3.66
C PHE A 412 17.93 19.60 -4.89
N GLY A 413 19.25 19.75 -4.74
CA GLY A 413 20.15 20.04 -5.85
C GLY A 413 20.12 18.96 -6.93
N ILE A 414 20.17 17.68 -6.53
CA ILE A 414 20.06 16.54 -7.45
C ILE A 414 18.71 16.57 -8.18
N PHE A 415 17.61 16.78 -7.46
CA PHE A 415 16.28 16.87 -8.05
C PHE A 415 16.20 17.98 -9.10
N GLN A 416 16.73 19.17 -8.81
CA GLN A 416 16.72 20.29 -9.75
C GLN A 416 17.55 20.01 -11.00
N LEU A 417 18.74 19.41 -10.85
CA LEU A 417 19.59 19.05 -11.98
C LEU A 417 18.91 17.98 -12.87
N ALA A 418 18.36 16.95 -12.25
CA ALA A 418 17.73 15.83 -12.95
C ALA A 418 16.42 16.22 -13.66
N THR A 419 15.70 17.22 -13.14
CA THR A 419 14.43 17.69 -13.72
C THR A 419 14.58 18.92 -14.62
N ALA A 420 15.77 19.50 -14.74
CA ALA A 420 16.01 20.74 -15.49
C ALA A 420 15.61 20.66 -16.98
N ARG A 421 15.69 19.47 -17.57
CA ARG A 421 15.41 19.23 -19.00
C ARG A 421 14.03 18.63 -19.26
N LEU A 422 13.25 18.37 -18.20
CA LEU A 422 11.92 17.78 -18.37
C LEU A 422 10.89 18.83 -18.79
N THR A 423 10.07 18.49 -19.78
CA THR A 423 8.78 19.11 -20.10
C THR A 423 7.71 18.64 -19.11
N ASP A 424 6.57 19.33 -19.09
CA ASP A 424 5.46 19.00 -18.18
C ASP A 424 4.39 18.14 -18.87
N ASP A 425 4.77 17.37 -19.90
CA ASP A 425 3.88 16.44 -20.58
C ASP A 425 3.56 15.22 -19.68
N GLY A 426 2.41 14.58 -19.87
CA GLY A 426 1.90 13.54 -18.95
C GLY A 426 2.83 12.35 -18.73
N HIS A 427 3.71 12.01 -19.68
CA HIS A 427 4.75 10.98 -19.49
C HIS A 427 5.89 11.45 -18.57
N GLU A 428 6.28 12.72 -18.69
CA GLU A 428 7.38 13.31 -17.94
C GLU A 428 6.97 13.62 -16.49
N TRP A 429 5.67 13.78 -16.22
CA TRP A 429 5.14 13.87 -14.86
C TRP A 429 5.53 12.65 -14.01
N VAL A 430 5.32 11.42 -14.53
CA VAL A 430 5.66 10.19 -13.81
C VAL A 430 7.17 10.11 -13.56
N LEU A 431 7.97 10.49 -14.55
CA LEU A 431 9.43 10.53 -14.43
C LEU A 431 9.87 11.53 -13.35
N ARG A 432 9.28 12.72 -13.30
CA ARG A 432 9.51 13.73 -12.25
C ARG A 432 9.20 13.16 -10.86
N GLN A 433 8.10 12.42 -10.69
CA GLN A 433 7.77 11.78 -9.41
C GLN A 433 8.78 10.69 -9.01
N ARG A 434 9.29 9.92 -9.98
CA ARG A 434 10.37 8.93 -9.74
C ARG A 434 11.67 9.60 -9.31
N ILE A 435 12.03 10.72 -9.93
CA ILE A 435 13.21 11.50 -9.55
C ILE A 435 13.04 12.07 -8.14
N ARG A 436 11.83 12.55 -7.79
CA ARG A 436 11.50 13.00 -6.43
C ARG A 436 11.69 11.89 -5.39
N MET A 437 11.18 10.69 -5.69
CA MET A 437 11.40 9.49 -4.88
C MET A 437 12.91 9.20 -4.72
N GLY A 438 13.68 9.28 -5.81
CA GLY A 438 15.14 9.11 -5.78
C GLY A 438 15.86 10.14 -4.91
N ALA A 439 15.42 11.41 -4.94
CA ALA A 439 15.98 12.46 -4.08
C ALA A 439 15.69 12.21 -2.58
N SER A 440 14.51 11.70 -2.24
CA SER A 440 14.19 11.28 -0.87
C SER A 440 15.05 10.10 -0.42
N ALA A 441 15.25 9.10 -1.29
CA ALA A 441 16.15 7.97 -1.02
C ALA A 441 17.61 8.42 -0.86
N PHE A 442 18.06 9.39 -1.66
CA PHE A 442 19.39 9.99 -1.53
C PHE A 442 19.57 10.67 -0.16
N ALA A 443 18.61 11.50 0.27
CA ALA A 443 18.67 12.15 1.58
C ALA A 443 18.78 11.12 2.72
N ALA A 444 17.95 10.08 2.69
CA ALA A 444 18.00 9.00 3.67
C ALA A 444 19.36 8.26 3.64
N GLY A 445 19.87 7.96 2.45
CA GLY A 445 21.15 7.26 2.27
C GLY A 445 22.35 8.06 2.76
N VAL A 446 22.41 9.37 2.48
CA VAL A 446 23.49 10.25 2.97
C VAL A 446 23.52 10.28 4.49
N VAL A 447 22.36 10.45 5.12
CA VAL A 447 22.26 10.45 6.59
C VAL A 447 22.64 9.09 7.17
N PHE A 448 22.17 8.00 6.56
CA PHE A 448 22.54 6.65 7.01
C PHE A 448 24.05 6.42 6.95
N LEU A 449 24.71 6.84 5.86
CA LEU A 449 26.17 6.71 5.71
C LEU A 449 26.94 7.60 6.69
N ALA A 450 26.44 8.80 6.99
CA ALA A 450 27.05 9.70 7.96
C ALA A 450 27.09 9.08 9.37
N GLN A 451 26.11 8.22 9.71
CA GLN A 451 26.05 7.52 10.99
C GLN A 451 27.00 6.30 11.08
N LEU A 452 27.64 5.90 9.98
CA LEU A 452 28.60 4.79 9.96
C LEU A 452 30.05 5.25 10.17
N ILE A 453 30.30 6.56 10.08
CA ILE A 453 31.60 7.22 10.26
C ILE A 453 31.67 7.74 11.68
#